data_AF-A0A257NG47-F1
#
_entry.id   AF-A0A257NG47-F1
#
_cell.length_a   1.000
_cell.length_b   1.000
_cell.length_c   1.000
_cell.angle_alpha   90.00
_cell.angle_beta   90.00
_cell.angle_gamma   90.00
#
_symmetry.space_group_name_H-M   'P 1'
#
loop_
_entity.id
_entity.type
_entity.pdbx_description
1 polymer ?
#
loop_
_entity_poly.entity_id
_entity_poly.type
_entity_poly.pdbx_seq_one_letter_code
_entity_poly.pdbx_strand_id
1 'polypeptide(L)'
;MKAYLKLGIRGVASYDRGKGRKTSAASDLEAMTKASKLLATGAPGLFRTFLDYPKNQSLHIEHGFFWVKRKIDKRPAFVLEHRILERGPASLNILRREFFVGHSYNAAQAISGAFTISNKGTLIFSTMRSSSDQVQGDKNGSRHAIARKMMRDELITRFKNMRKRFAK
;
A
#
# COMPACT_ATOMS: atom_id res chain seq x y z
N MET A 1 -16.64 5.88 -5.26
CA MET A 1 -15.48 6.42 -6.02
C MET A 1 -15.51 7.95 -6.17
N LYS A 2 -16.62 8.57 -6.61
CA LYS A 2 -16.68 10.04 -6.84
C LYS A 2 -16.16 10.89 -5.68
N ALA A 3 -16.54 10.58 -4.43
CA ALA A 3 -16.05 11.30 -3.25
C ALA A 3 -14.53 11.18 -3.06
N TYR A 4 -13.95 9.99 -3.29
CA TYR A 4 -12.50 9.76 -3.23
C TYR A 4 -11.75 10.59 -4.28
N LEU A 5 -12.26 10.66 -5.51
CA LEU A 5 -11.62 11.44 -6.57
C LEU A 5 -11.60 12.94 -6.24
N LYS A 6 -12.59 13.44 -5.50
CA LYS A 6 -12.70 14.87 -5.12
C LYS A 6 -11.94 15.21 -3.83
N LEU A 7 -11.94 14.31 -2.85
CA LEU A 7 -11.50 14.58 -1.47
C LEU A 7 -10.33 13.69 -1.01
N GLY A 8 -9.87 12.76 -1.84
CA GLY A 8 -8.83 11.80 -1.52
C GLY A 8 -9.18 10.89 -0.36
N ILE A 9 -8.23 10.71 0.56
CA ILE A 9 -8.39 9.89 1.77
C ILE A 9 -9.67 10.28 2.53
N ARG A 10 -9.96 11.57 2.65
CA ARG A 10 -11.16 12.08 3.32
C ARG A 10 -12.46 11.67 2.63
N GLY A 11 -12.40 11.32 1.35
CA GLY A 11 -13.52 10.81 0.57
C GLY A 11 -13.74 9.30 0.68
N VAL A 12 -12.90 8.57 1.44
CA VAL A 12 -13.12 7.15 1.73
C VAL A 12 -14.20 7.04 2.81
N ALA A 13 -15.41 6.66 2.40
CA ALA A 13 -16.49 6.40 3.35
C ALA A 13 -16.14 5.24 4.30
N SER A 14 -16.62 5.33 5.55
CA SER A 14 -16.62 4.18 6.44
C SER A 14 -17.46 3.06 5.84
N TYR A 15 -17.05 1.82 6.04
CA TYR A 15 -17.78 0.66 5.53
C TYR A 15 -17.82 -0.47 6.56
N ASP A 16 -18.89 -1.26 6.48
CA ASP A 16 -19.10 -2.39 7.39
C ASP A 16 -18.08 -3.50 7.10
N ARG A 17 -17.48 -4.00 8.17
CA ARG A 17 -16.54 -5.13 8.20
C ARG A 17 -17.21 -6.43 8.66
N GLY A 18 -18.55 -6.41 8.76
CA GLY A 18 -19.39 -7.49 9.21
C GLY A 18 -19.81 -7.29 10.67
N LYS A 19 -21.04 -7.71 10.98
CA LYS A 19 -21.68 -7.56 12.30
C LYS A 19 -21.81 -6.10 12.76
N GLY A 20 -21.99 -5.16 11.84
CA GLY A 20 -22.17 -3.73 12.15
C GLY A 20 -20.90 -3.01 12.59
N ARG A 21 -19.73 -3.66 12.51
CA ARG A 21 -18.44 -3.05 12.87
C ARG A 21 -17.97 -2.16 11.73
N LYS A 22 -18.00 -0.84 11.96
CA LYS A 22 -17.50 0.15 11.00
C LYS A 22 -16.01 0.41 11.23
N THR A 23 -15.24 0.50 10.15
CA THR A 23 -13.83 0.92 10.19
C THR A 23 -13.65 2.26 9.49
N SER A 24 -12.77 3.11 10.02
CA SER A 24 -12.30 4.31 9.33
C SER A 24 -11.06 3.99 8.50
N ALA A 25 -11.27 3.42 7.30
CA ALA A 25 -10.17 3.18 6.36
C ALA A 25 -9.45 4.48 5.97
N ALA A 26 -10.14 5.63 6.00
CA ALA A 26 -9.53 6.93 5.82
C ALA A 26 -8.43 7.20 6.85
N SER A 27 -8.76 7.08 8.14
CA SER A 27 -7.82 7.32 9.25
C SER A 27 -6.64 6.35 9.21
N ASP A 28 -6.91 5.08 8.90
CA ASP A 28 -5.87 4.06 8.73
C ASP A 28 -4.88 4.44 7.62
N LEU A 29 -5.37 4.79 6.42
CA LEU A 29 -4.53 5.15 5.27
C LEU A 29 -3.72 6.43 5.52
N GLU A 30 -4.30 7.41 6.21
CA GLU A 30 -3.61 8.63 6.62
C GLU A 30 -2.45 8.30 7.57
N ALA A 31 -2.73 7.53 8.63
CA ALA A 31 -1.70 7.10 9.58
C ALA A 31 -0.60 6.26 8.92
N MET A 32 -0.96 5.35 8.01
CA MET A 32 0.01 4.55 7.24
C MET A 32 0.94 5.41 6.37
N THR A 33 0.41 6.49 5.79
CA THR A 33 1.18 7.45 5.00
C THR A 33 2.12 8.23 5.90
N LYS A 34 1.60 8.85 6.96
CA LYS A 34 2.39 9.63 7.94
C LYS A 34 3.50 8.82 8.60
N ALA A 35 3.29 7.53 8.84
CA ALA A 35 4.30 6.63 9.40
C ALA A 35 5.45 6.26 8.43
N SER A 36 5.35 6.63 7.15
CA SER A 36 6.34 6.26 6.13
C SER A 36 7.54 7.21 6.12
N LYS A 37 8.54 6.94 6.97
CA LYS A 37 9.82 7.66 6.95
C LYS A 37 10.48 7.64 5.56
N LEU A 38 10.42 6.49 4.87
CA LEU A 38 10.98 6.30 3.53
C LEU A 38 10.45 7.34 2.52
N LEU A 39 9.14 7.59 2.53
CA LEU A 39 8.56 8.61 1.66
C LEU A 39 8.86 10.01 2.17
N ALA A 40 8.71 10.24 3.49
CA ALA A 40 8.90 11.55 4.08
C ALA A 40 10.32 12.11 3.83
N THR A 41 11.35 11.25 3.88
CA THR A 41 12.76 11.67 3.67
C THR A 41 13.26 11.40 2.26
N GLY A 42 12.95 10.23 1.68
CA GLY A 42 13.51 9.79 0.41
C GLY A 42 12.75 10.27 -0.82
N ALA A 43 11.46 10.62 -0.68
CA ALA A 43 10.62 11.07 -1.78
C ALA A 43 9.53 12.06 -1.30
N PRO A 44 9.89 13.23 -0.75
CA PRO A 44 8.95 14.15 -0.10
C PRO A 44 7.89 14.73 -1.05
N GLY A 45 8.17 14.81 -2.35
CA GLY A 45 7.16 15.13 -3.37
C GLY A 45 6.08 14.06 -3.43
N LEU A 46 6.49 12.81 -3.57
CA LEU A 46 5.60 11.65 -3.63
C LEU A 46 4.85 11.40 -2.32
N PHE A 47 5.48 11.70 -1.17
CA PHE A 47 4.81 11.73 0.13
C PHE A 47 3.62 12.68 0.13
N ARG A 48 3.82 13.94 -0.30
CA ARG A 48 2.75 14.95 -0.38
C ARG A 48 1.70 14.58 -1.41
N THR A 49 2.10 14.19 -2.60
CA THR A 49 1.21 13.67 -3.66
C THR A 49 0.29 12.57 -3.12
N PHE A 50 0.85 11.62 -2.37
CA PHE A 50 0.06 10.52 -1.85
C PHE A 50 -0.85 10.97 -0.71
N LEU A 51 -0.35 11.75 0.24
CA LEU A 51 -1.13 12.22 1.39
C LEU A 51 -2.28 13.15 0.97
N ASP A 52 -2.01 14.08 0.05
CA ASP A 52 -2.87 15.22 -0.25
C ASP A 52 -3.72 15.04 -1.52
N TYR A 53 -3.59 13.90 -2.23
CA TYR A 53 -4.41 13.58 -3.41
C TYR A 53 -5.88 13.97 -3.17
N PRO A 54 -6.54 14.67 -4.11
CA PRO A 54 -6.08 15.01 -5.47
C PRO A 54 -5.23 16.30 -5.57
N LYS A 55 -4.88 16.95 -4.46
CA LYS A 55 -4.07 18.19 -4.45
C LYS A 55 -2.57 17.88 -4.37
N ASN A 56 -1.71 18.83 -4.74
CA ASN A 56 -0.25 18.72 -4.59
C ASN A 56 0.36 17.51 -5.32
N GLN A 57 -0.13 17.25 -6.54
CA GLN A 57 0.33 16.14 -7.38
C GLN A 57 1.61 16.51 -8.13
N SER A 58 2.58 15.59 -8.13
CA SER A 58 3.78 15.68 -8.98
C SER A 58 3.40 15.58 -10.47
N LEU A 59 4.16 16.22 -11.35
CA LEU A 59 3.88 16.24 -12.80
C LEU A 59 4.17 14.90 -13.50
N HIS A 60 4.91 14.00 -12.85
CA HIS A 60 5.40 12.75 -13.45
C HIS A 60 4.68 11.51 -12.92
N ILE A 61 3.42 11.67 -12.53
CA ILE A 61 2.62 10.59 -11.96
C ILE A 61 1.45 10.21 -12.84
N GLU A 62 1.16 8.92 -12.87
CA GLU A 62 -0.04 8.36 -13.47
C GLU A 62 -0.91 7.76 -12.36
N HIS A 63 -2.19 8.09 -12.38
CA HIS A 63 -3.19 7.51 -11.49
C HIS A 63 -3.93 6.36 -12.18
N GLY A 64 -4.14 5.27 -11.46
CA GLY A 64 -4.97 4.16 -11.88
C GLY A 64 -5.93 3.74 -10.76
N PHE A 65 -7.17 3.43 -11.14
CA PHE A 65 -8.20 2.97 -10.21
C PHE A 65 -8.72 1.62 -10.68
N PHE A 66 -8.62 0.61 -9.82
CA PHE A 66 -8.89 -0.76 -10.21
C PHE A 66 -9.77 -1.47 -9.19
N TRP A 67 -10.75 -2.23 -9.68
CA TRP A 67 -11.30 -3.33 -8.92
C TRP A 67 -10.40 -4.55 -9.10
N VAL A 68 -9.72 -4.97 -8.05
CA VAL A 68 -8.78 -6.09 -8.07
C VAL A 68 -9.42 -7.29 -7.38
N LYS A 69 -9.51 -8.41 -8.09
CA LYS A 69 -9.85 -9.71 -7.49
C LYS A 69 -8.58 -10.34 -6.92
N ARG A 70 -8.56 -10.58 -5.62
CA ARG A 70 -7.47 -11.26 -4.90
C ARG A 70 -7.97 -12.59 -4.34
N LYS A 71 -7.08 -13.56 -4.16
CA LYS A 71 -7.38 -14.80 -3.41
C LYS A 71 -6.74 -14.68 -2.03
N ILE A 72 -7.57 -14.58 -0.99
CA ILE A 72 -7.15 -14.40 0.41
C ILE A 72 -7.89 -15.45 1.23
N ASP A 73 -7.17 -16.18 2.09
CA ASP A 73 -7.74 -17.27 2.90
C ASP A 73 -8.55 -18.27 2.05
N LYS A 74 -7.99 -18.63 0.88
CA LYS A 74 -8.58 -19.52 -0.14
C LYS A 74 -9.88 -19.05 -0.80
N ARG A 75 -10.39 -17.85 -0.48
CA ARG A 75 -11.59 -17.27 -1.08
C ARG A 75 -11.32 -15.95 -1.82
N PRO A 76 -12.16 -15.55 -2.79
CA PRO A 76 -11.97 -14.29 -3.50
C PRO A 76 -12.32 -13.08 -2.62
N ALA A 77 -11.43 -12.09 -2.62
CA ALA A 77 -11.65 -10.76 -2.07
C ALA A 77 -11.61 -9.74 -3.22
N PHE A 78 -12.68 -8.96 -3.39
CA PHE A 78 -12.66 -7.80 -4.27
C PHE A 78 -12.18 -6.58 -3.48
N VAL A 79 -11.29 -5.82 -4.09
CA VAL A 79 -10.58 -4.70 -3.46
C VAL A 79 -10.59 -3.52 -4.40
N LEU A 80 -10.94 -2.34 -3.91
CA LEU A 80 -10.74 -1.10 -4.65
C LEU A 80 -9.31 -0.61 -4.42
N GLU A 81 -8.54 -0.53 -5.49
CA GLU A 81 -7.15 -0.10 -5.47
C GLU A 81 -7.01 1.26 -6.17
N HIS A 82 -6.43 2.23 -5.47
CA HIS A 82 -5.84 3.42 -6.10
C HIS A 82 -4.35 3.19 -6.22
N ARG A 83 -3.83 3.24 -7.44
CA ARG A 83 -2.41 3.09 -7.77
C ARG A 83 -1.87 4.40 -8.32
N ILE A 84 -0.71 4.81 -7.83
CA ILE A 84 0.10 5.89 -8.39
C ILE A 84 1.38 5.27 -8.91
N LEU A 85 1.71 5.59 -10.14
CA LEU A 85 2.99 5.26 -10.77
C LEU A 85 3.77 6.55 -10.96
N GLU A 86 4.99 6.64 -10.47
CA GLU A 86 5.90 7.74 -10.76
C GLU A 86 7.11 7.20 -11.52
N ARG A 87 7.40 7.81 -12.66
CA ARG A 87 8.57 7.47 -13.50
C ARG A 87 9.58 8.60 -13.41
N GLY A 88 10.80 8.27 -13.01
CA GLY A 88 11.94 9.18 -13.03
C GLY A 88 13.06 8.66 -13.94
N PRO A 89 14.10 9.48 -14.22
CA PRO A 89 15.19 9.10 -15.12
C PRO A 89 15.93 7.81 -14.70
N ALA A 90 16.04 7.57 -13.40
CA ALA A 90 16.72 6.40 -12.82
C ALA A 90 15.86 5.66 -11.78
N SER A 91 14.55 5.91 -11.76
CA SER A 91 13.66 5.31 -10.77
C SER A 91 12.26 5.03 -11.29
N LEU A 92 11.62 4.04 -10.68
CA LEU A 92 10.21 3.72 -10.86
C LEU A 92 9.59 3.49 -9.49
N ASN A 93 8.60 4.30 -9.11
CA ASN A 93 7.87 4.14 -7.86
C ASN A 93 6.42 3.72 -8.11
N ILE A 94 5.93 2.76 -7.32
CA ILE A 94 4.53 2.32 -7.34
C ILE A 94 3.97 2.43 -5.94
N LEU A 95 2.95 3.27 -5.79
CA LEU A 95 2.22 3.46 -4.55
C LEU A 95 0.82 2.91 -4.74
N ARG A 96 0.33 2.16 -3.75
CA ARG A 96 -1.00 1.56 -3.77
C ARG A 96 -1.72 1.82 -2.47
N ARG A 97 -3.00 2.17 -2.56
CA ARG A 97 -3.97 2.12 -1.47
C ARG A 97 -5.05 1.14 -1.82
N GLU A 98 -5.41 0.33 -0.85
CA GLU A 98 -6.45 -0.69 -0.95
C GLU A 98 -7.50 -0.40 0.12
N PHE A 99 -8.75 -0.23 -0.31
CA PHE A 99 -9.90 0.04 0.54
C PHE A 99 -11.17 -0.58 -0.07
N PHE A 100 -12.28 -0.59 0.67
CA PHE A 100 -13.47 -1.41 0.35
C PHE A 100 -13.11 -2.88 0.09
N VAL A 101 -12.30 -3.44 0.99
CA VAL A 101 -11.84 -4.83 0.91
C VAL A 101 -12.97 -5.73 1.42
N GLY A 102 -13.40 -6.72 0.65
CA GLY A 102 -14.53 -7.57 1.06
C GLY A 102 -14.35 -8.32 2.39
N HIS A 103 -13.11 -8.67 2.79
CA HIS A 103 -12.79 -9.34 4.05
C HIS A 103 -11.29 -9.29 4.43
N SER A 104 -10.89 -9.96 5.52
CA SER A 104 -9.50 -10.16 6.03
C SER A 104 -8.76 -8.92 6.56
N TYR A 105 -8.79 -7.77 5.89
CA TYR A 105 -8.13 -6.53 6.37
C TYR A 105 -8.92 -5.28 5.97
N ASN A 106 -8.79 -4.21 6.77
CA ASN A 106 -9.61 -2.99 6.69
C ASN A 106 -9.07 -2.00 5.66
N ALA A 107 -7.77 -1.85 5.57
CA ALA A 107 -7.11 -1.05 4.53
C ALA A 107 -5.68 -1.54 4.38
N ALA A 108 -5.08 -1.33 3.21
CA ALA A 108 -3.67 -1.53 3.04
C ALA A 108 -3.04 -0.42 2.20
N GLN A 109 -1.76 -0.21 2.46
CA GLN A 109 -0.92 0.71 1.71
C GLN A 109 0.41 0.04 1.42
N ALA A 110 0.79 0.01 0.14
CA ALA A 110 2.08 -0.50 -0.30
C ALA A 110 2.84 0.58 -1.06
N ILE A 111 4.15 0.64 -0.83
CA ILE A 111 5.08 1.52 -1.54
C ILE A 111 6.21 0.62 -2.01
N SER A 112 6.39 0.53 -3.31
CA SER A 112 7.45 -0.23 -3.93
C SER A 112 8.23 0.68 -4.86
N GLY A 113 9.51 0.39 -5.04
CA GLY A 113 10.33 1.16 -5.96
C GLY A 113 11.48 0.36 -6.52
N ALA A 114 11.95 0.79 -7.68
CA ALA A 114 13.17 0.32 -8.32
C ALA A 114 14.06 1.54 -8.62
N PHE A 115 15.33 1.47 -8.23
CA PHE A 115 16.29 2.56 -8.37
C PHE A 115 17.57 2.01 -9.00
N THR A 116 18.01 2.61 -10.10
CA THR A 116 19.30 2.28 -10.68
C THR A 116 20.39 2.85 -9.80
N ILE A 117 21.30 1.99 -9.35
CA ILE A 117 22.54 2.37 -8.68
C ILE A 117 23.64 2.27 -9.73
N SER A 118 24.21 3.41 -10.12
CA SER A 118 25.21 3.52 -11.18
C SER A 118 26.28 2.43 -11.07
N ASN A 119 26.39 1.61 -12.12
CA ASN A 119 27.33 0.50 -12.26
C ASN A 119 27.26 -0.60 -11.17
N LYS A 120 26.20 -0.63 -10.34
CA LYS A 120 25.97 -1.63 -9.28
C LYS A 120 24.69 -2.44 -9.47
N GLY A 121 23.83 -2.03 -10.40
CA GLY A 121 22.56 -2.68 -10.71
C GLY A 121 21.36 -1.92 -10.16
N THR A 122 20.25 -2.64 -9.90
CA THR A 122 18.98 -2.02 -9.49
C THR A 122 18.62 -2.42 -8.07
N LEU A 123 18.41 -1.43 -7.20
CA LEU A 123 17.81 -1.64 -5.89
C LEU A 123 16.30 -1.70 -6.04
N ILE A 124 15.70 -2.81 -5.61
CA ILE A 124 14.25 -2.97 -5.56
C ILE A 124 13.83 -3.08 -4.11
N PHE A 125 12.83 -2.30 -3.70
CA PHE A 125 12.26 -2.36 -2.36
C PHE A 125 10.73 -2.45 -2.40
N SER A 126 10.17 -2.92 -1.29
CA SER A 126 8.74 -2.84 -1.02
C SER A 126 8.51 -2.72 0.47
N THR A 127 7.64 -1.79 0.86
CA THR A 127 7.08 -1.68 2.21
C THR A 127 5.57 -1.76 2.11
N MET A 128 4.94 -2.44 3.06
CA MET A 128 3.48 -2.53 3.14
C MET A 128 3.03 -2.36 4.58
N ARG A 129 1.93 -1.63 4.75
CA ARG A 129 1.17 -1.55 6.00
C ARG A 129 -0.26 -1.98 5.72
N SER A 130 -0.86 -2.69 6.66
CA SER A 130 -2.27 -3.05 6.63
C SER A 130 -2.89 -2.85 8.00
N SER A 131 -4.15 -2.46 8.02
CA SER A 131 -4.97 -2.41 9.22
C SER A 131 -5.94 -3.59 9.22
N SER A 132 -6.21 -4.16 10.38
CA SER A 132 -7.19 -5.22 10.53
C SER A 132 -7.76 -5.16 11.93
N ASP A 133 -9.06 -5.38 12.05
CA ASP A 133 -9.74 -5.55 13.34
C ASP A 133 -9.31 -6.86 14.04
N GLN A 134 -8.79 -7.84 13.30
CA GLN A 134 -8.36 -9.13 13.83
C GLN A 134 -7.10 -9.06 14.72
N VAL A 135 -6.33 -7.97 14.63
CA VAL A 135 -5.13 -7.78 15.45
C VAL A 135 -5.37 -6.89 16.68
N GLN A 136 -6.62 -6.48 16.92
CA GLN A 136 -7.03 -5.76 18.12
C GLN A 136 -7.22 -6.72 19.32
N GLY A 137 -7.06 -6.20 20.55
CA GLY A 137 -7.23 -6.94 21.81
C GLY A 137 -5.95 -7.52 22.42
N ASP A 138 -6.12 -8.39 23.42
CA ASP A 138 -5.01 -9.01 24.16
C ASP A 138 -4.05 -9.78 23.25
N LYS A 139 -2.75 -9.74 23.57
CA LYS A 139 -1.65 -10.34 22.79
C LYS A 139 -1.40 -9.72 21.41
N ASN A 140 -1.87 -8.50 21.15
CA ASN A 140 -1.65 -7.74 19.90
C ASN A 140 -0.17 -7.76 19.44
N GLY A 141 0.80 -7.59 20.35
CA GLY A 141 2.23 -7.58 20.04
C GLY A 141 2.71 -8.88 19.40
N SER A 142 2.24 -10.03 19.91
CA SER A 142 2.56 -11.35 19.34
C SER A 142 1.95 -11.54 17.95
N ARG A 143 0.68 -11.14 17.76
CA ARG A 143 -0.01 -11.21 16.47
C ARG A 143 0.69 -10.35 15.43
N HIS A 144 1.08 -9.14 15.81
CA HIS A 144 1.86 -8.26 14.94
C HIS A 144 3.24 -8.85 14.60
N ALA A 145 3.93 -9.49 15.54
CA ALA A 145 5.22 -10.12 15.29
C ALA A 145 5.10 -11.28 14.27
N ILE A 146 4.10 -12.14 14.44
CA ILE A 146 3.81 -13.25 13.51
C ILE A 146 3.46 -12.71 12.12
N ALA A 147 2.53 -11.76 12.03
CA ALA A 147 2.13 -11.16 10.76
C ALA A 147 3.31 -10.50 10.03
N ARG A 148 4.19 -9.78 10.74
CA ARG A 148 5.41 -9.19 10.16
C ARG A 148 6.39 -10.25 9.67
N LYS A 149 6.55 -11.36 10.40
CA LYS A 149 7.41 -12.48 9.97
C LYS A 149 6.87 -13.10 8.68
N MET A 150 5.59 -13.47 8.64
CA MET A 150 4.96 -14.04 7.45
C MET A 150 5.11 -13.11 6.24
N MET A 151 4.87 -11.81 6.42
CA MET A 151 5.01 -10.82 5.36
C MET A 151 6.45 -10.75 4.82
N ARG A 152 7.44 -10.71 5.73
CA ARG A 152 8.86 -10.67 5.38
C ARG A 152 9.28 -11.92 4.62
N ASP A 153 8.89 -13.10 5.09
CA ASP A 153 9.28 -14.38 4.48
C ASP A 153 8.70 -14.49 3.05
N GLU A 154 7.46 -14.03 2.85
CA GLU A 154 6.82 -13.94 1.53
C GLU A 154 7.53 -12.93 0.60
N LEU A 155 7.85 -11.73 1.11
CA LEU A 155 8.58 -10.71 0.33
C LEU A 155 9.98 -11.19 -0.08
N ILE A 156 10.70 -11.85 0.81
CA ILE A 156 12.01 -12.46 0.52
C ILE A 156 11.87 -13.48 -0.60
N THR A 157 10.86 -14.35 -0.52
CA THR A 157 10.60 -15.37 -1.53
C THR A 157 10.32 -14.73 -2.89
N ARG A 158 9.47 -13.70 -2.93
CA ARG A 158 9.16 -12.95 -4.16
C ARG A 158 10.40 -12.28 -4.75
N PHE A 159 11.22 -11.63 -3.93
CA PHE A 159 12.45 -11.00 -4.41
C PHE A 159 13.49 -12.00 -4.89
N LYS A 160 13.64 -13.15 -4.22
CA LYS A 160 14.51 -14.25 -4.70
C LYS A 160 14.04 -14.76 -6.07
N ASN A 161 12.74 -14.98 -6.23
CA ASN A 161 12.17 -15.45 -7.51
C ASN A 161 12.32 -14.41 -8.62
N MET A 162 12.11 -13.14 -8.31
CA MET A 162 12.35 -12.03 -9.25
C MET A 162 13.82 -11.96 -9.67
N ARG A 163 14.76 -12.06 -8.72
CA ARG A 163 16.20 -12.10 -9.04
C ARG A 163 16.53 -13.28 -9.94
N LYS A 164 16.05 -14.50 -9.64
CA LYS A 164 16.27 -15.68 -10.51
C LYS A 164 15.73 -15.49 -11.92
N ARG A 165 14.60 -14.77 -12.06
CA ARG A 165 13.93 -14.55 -13.35
C ARG A 165 14.62 -13.48 -14.21
N PHE A 166 15.18 -12.45 -13.59
CA PHE A 166 15.64 -11.24 -14.29
C PHE A 166 17.14 -10.93 -14.15
N ALA A 167 17.85 -11.52 -13.19
CA ALA A 167 19.31 -11.46 -13.16
C ALA A 167 19.85 -12.51 -14.14
N LYS A 168 20.10 -12.07 -15.38
CA LYS A 168 21.02 -12.74 -16.29
C LYS A 168 22.38 -12.10 -16.14
#